data_AF-A0A2V5WA73-F1
#
_entry.id   AF-A0A2V5WA73-F1
#
_cell.length_a   1.000
_cell.length_b   1.000
_cell.length_c   1.000
_cell.angle_alpha   90.00
_cell.angle_beta   90.00
_cell.angle_gamma   90.00
#
_symmetry.space_group_name_H-M   'P 1'
#
loop_
_entity.id
_entity.type
_entity.pdbx_description
1 polymer ?
#
loop_
_entity_poly.entity_id
_entity_poly.type
_entity_poly.pdbx_seq_one_letter_code
_entity_poly.pdbx_strand_id
1 'polypeptide(L)'
;MRNFVAFVVLCLASAAPAQDFLDRVDEALTFTGFNNNVRARVSGTLDLEGYAFSGPAPGLILTTSDELFNPRLSLFVDAQLGPAIYVFTQTRVDRGFDPTDHGAQIRLDEYAVRVTPWEDGRLNLQAGQFSTVVGNWVPRHLSWENPFINAPLPYENVTGIEDKSA
;
A
#
# COMPACT_ATOMS: atom_id res chain seq x y z
N MET A 1 17.86 35.19 -8.05
CA MET A 1 18.26 34.58 -6.77
C MET A 1 17.04 34.57 -5.87
N ARG A 2 16.42 33.40 -5.64
CA ARG A 2 15.26 33.24 -4.76
C ARG A 2 15.54 32.04 -3.86
N ASN A 3 15.55 32.29 -2.56
CA ASN A 3 16.11 31.43 -1.52
C ASN A 3 15.37 30.08 -1.44
N PHE A 4 16.05 28.97 -1.69
CA PHE A 4 15.59 27.64 -1.32
C PHE A 4 15.83 27.45 0.18
N VAL A 5 14.79 27.62 0.99
CA VAL A 5 14.81 27.23 2.41
C VAL A 5 14.45 25.76 2.47
N ALA A 6 15.45 24.89 2.60
CA ALA A 6 15.25 23.48 2.90
C ALA A 6 14.90 23.35 4.39
N PHE A 7 13.64 23.02 4.71
CA PHE A 7 13.25 22.63 6.05
C PHE A 7 13.57 21.15 6.25
N VAL A 8 14.67 20.85 6.94
CA VAL A 8 14.90 19.51 7.51
C VAL A 8 14.31 19.51 8.91
N VAL A 9 13.13 18.89 9.06
CA VAL A 9 12.54 18.63 10.37
C VAL A 9 13.11 17.30 10.88
N LEU A 10 14.13 17.37 11.73
CA LEU A 10 14.59 16.21 12.50
C LEU A 10 13.62 16.01 13.67
N CYS A 11 12.62 15.15 13.50
CA CYS A 11 11.76 14.72 14.60
C CYS A 11 12.54 13.77 15.52
N LEU A 12 13.27 14.32 16.48
CA LEU A 12 13.67 13.60 17.69
C LEU A 12 12.45 13.53 18.63
N ALA A 13 11.43 12.79 18.22
CA ALA A 13 10.31 12.48 19.10
C ALA A 13 10.81 11.52 20.19
N SER A 14 10.57 11.84 21.46
CA SER A 14 10.66 10.83 22.51
C SER A 14 9.68 9.71 22.16
N ALA A 15 10.21 8.57 21.70
CA ALA A 15 9.41 7.52 21.08
C ALA A 15 8.41 6.85 22.04
N ALA A 16 8.60 6.99 23.36
CA ALA A 16 7.82 6.26 24.38
C ALA A 16 6.29 6.51 24.33
N PRO A 17 5.77 7.76 24.45
CA PRO A 17 4.32 8.00 24.42
C PRO A 17 3.66 7.72 23.06
N ALA A 18 4.41 7.89 21.97
CA ALA A 18 3.92 7.59 20.62
C ALA A 18 3.82 6.08 20.41
N GLN A 19 4.80 5.31 20.89
CA GLN A 19 4.78 3.85 20.84
C GLN A 19 3.60 3.28 21.62
N ASP A 20 3.42 3.68 22.89
CA ASP A 20 2.30 3.21 23.72
C ASP A 20 0.92 3.57 23.13
N PHE A 21 0.83 4.67 22.39
CA PHE A 21 -0.38 5.02 21.65
C PHE A 21 -0.60 4.08 20.47
N LEU A 22 0.42 3.84 19.64
CA LEU A 22 0.33 2.95 18.49
C LEU A 22 0.03 1.51 18.89
N ASP A 23 0.64 1.02 19.97
CA ASP A 23 0.40 -0.32 20.52
C ASP A 23 -1.07 -0.49 20.95
N ARG A 24 -1.65 0.52 21.62
CA ARG A 24 -3.08 0.53 21.99
C ARG A 24 -4.00 0.55 20.78
N VAL A 25 -3.62 1.29 19.73
CA VAL A 25 -4.38 1.31 18.47
C VAL A 25 -4.31 -0.07 17.80
N ASP A 26 -3.14 -0.70 17.73
CA ASP A 26 -2.99 -2.05 17.17
C ASP A 26 -3.81 -3.09 17.93
N GLU A 27 -3.80 -3.02 19.27
CA GLU A 27 -4.63 -3.88 20.12
C GLU A 27 -6.12 -3.63 19.86
N ALA A 28 -6.56 -2.37 19.82
CA ALA A 28 -7.95 -2.02 19.55
C ALA A 28 -8.43 -2.42 18.15
N LEU A 29 -7.51 -2.49 17.18
CA LEU A 29 -7.77 -2.92 15.81
C LEU A 29 -7.55 -4.42 15.60
N THR A 30 -7.23 -5.16 16.65
CA THR A 30 -7.09 -6.62 16.63
C THR A 30 -8.23 -7.27 17.39
N PHE A 31 -9.01 -8.08 16.69
CA PHE A 31 -10.06 -8.92 17.27
C PHE A 31 -9.62 -10.37 17.30
N THR A 32 -9.79 -11.06 18.44
CA THR A 32 -9.59 -12.49 18.56
C THR A 32 -10.74 -13.12 19.36
N GLY A 33 -11.25 -14.27 18.92
CA GLY A 33 -12.39 -14.93 19.55
C GLY A 33 -12.39 -16.45 19.36
N PHE A 34 -13.34 -17.12 20.03
CA PHE A 34 -13.58 -18.57 19.93
C PHE A 34 -12.32 -19.43 20.13
N ASN A 35 -11.60 -19.24 21.24
CA ASN A 35 -10.34 -19.94 21.52
C ASN A 35 -9.29 -19.77 20.39
N ASN A 36 -9.15 -18.55 19.88
CA ASN A 36 -8.29 -18.18 18.74
C ASN A 36 -8.69 -18.81 17.39
N ASN A 37 -9.88 -19.41 17.28
CA ASN A 37 -10.38 -19.86 15.97
C ASN A 37 -10.84 -18.72 15.08
N VAL A 38 -11.01 -17.51 15.61
CA VAL A 38 -11.27 -16.33 14.78
C VAL A 38 -10.28 -15.26 15.18
N ARG A 39 -9.54 -14.74 14.21
CA ARG A 39 -8.68 -13.57 14.36
C ARG A 39 -8.93 -12.62 13.20
N ALA A 40 -9.09 -11.34 13.49
CA ALA A 40 -9.13 -10.29 12.50
C ALA A 40 -8.23 -9.13 12.96
N ARG A 41 -7.50 -8.52 12.04
CA ARG A 41 -6.67 -7.34 12.31
C ARG A 41 -6.90 -6.32 11.23
N VAL A 42 -7.05 -5.07 11.64
CA VAL A 42 -6.96 -3.91 10.76
C VAL A 42 -5.63 -3.23 11.01
N SER A 43 -4.87 -2.97 9.95
CA SER A 43 -3.61 -2.23 10.02
C SER A 43 -3.51 -1.25 8.86
N GLY A 44 -2.52 -0.37 8.86
CA GLY A 44 -2.40 0.62 7.80
C GLY A 44 -1.16 1.49 7.87
N THR A 45 -0.96 2.27 6.81
CA THR A 45 0.08 3.28 6.68
C THR A 45 -0.54 4.61 6.25
N LEU A 46 0.01 5.71 6.75
CA LEU A 46 -0.32 7.06 6.31
C LEU A 46 0.95 7.69 5.74
N ASP A 47 0.95 7.91 4.44
CA ASP A 47 2.04 8.52 3.68
C ASP A 47 1.67 9.97 3.36
N LEU A 48 2.59 10.89 3.67
CA LEU A 48 2.41 12.34 3.45
C LEU A 48 3.52 12.84 2.53
N GLU A 49 3.21 12.99 1.25
CA GLU A 49 4.18 13.41 0.23
C GLU A 49 3.87 14.80 -0.31
N GLY A 50 4.91 15.61 -0.51
CA GLY A 50 4.83 16.92 -1.12
C GLY A 50 5.84 17.06 -2.25
N TYR A 51 5.37 17.52 -3.41
CA TYR A 51 6.17 17.74 -4.61
C TYR A 51 6.22 19.22 -4.95
N ALA A 52 7.40 19.68 -5.38
CA ALA A 52 7.62 21.02 -5.91
C ALA A 52 8.48 20.92 -7.17
N PHE A 53 8.06 21.61 -8.23
CA PHE A 53 8.65 21.53 -9.56
C PHE A 53 9.16 22.90 -10.01
N SER A 54 10.22 22.91 -10.82
CA SER A 54 10.75 24.13 -11.47
C SER A 54 10.38 24.23 -12.95
N GLY A 55 9.58 23.29 -13.43
CA GLY A 55 9.09 23.14 -14.80
C GLY A 55 7.90 22.18 -14.80
N PRO A 56 7.45 21.67 -15.97
CA PRO A 56 6.33 20.74 -16.04
C PRO A 56 6.55 19.52 -15.12
N ALA A 57 5.46 19.03 -14.53
CA ALA A 57 5.51 17.86 -13.66
C ALA A 57 6.22 16.68 -14.38
N PRO A 58 7.17 15.99 -13.72
CA PRO A 58 7.87 14.87 -14.30
C PRO A 58 6.85 13.76 -14.62
N GLY A 59 7.15 12.97 -15.67
CA GLY A 59 6.25 11.90 -16.11
C GLY A 59 5.84 10.99 -14.95
N LEU A 60 4.54 10.65 -14.90
CA LEU A 60 3.84 9.90 -13.84
C LEU A 60 3.37 10.74 -12.63
N ILE A 61 3.58 12.07 -12.64
CA ILE A 61 2.81 12.99 -11.79
C ILE A 61 1.94 13.86 -12.69
N LEU A 62 0.62 13.73 -12.56
CA LEU A 62 -0.37 14.33 -13.46
C LEU A 62 -0.95 15.59 -12.82
N THR A 63 -0.28 16.71 -13.02
CA THR A 63 -0.70 18.02 -12.51
C THR A 63 -0.24 19.14 -13.45
N THR A 64 -1.02 20.22 -13.50
CA THR A 64 -0.62 21.46 -14.18
C THR A 64 0.00 22.49 -13.23
N SER A 65 -0.03 22.21 -11.94
CA SER A 65 0.55 23.04 -10.88
C SER A 65 2.04 22.79 -10.72
N ASP A 66 2.77 23.80 -10.25
CA ASP A 66 4.19 23.70 -9.89
C ASP A 66 4.39 22.96 -8.55
N GLU A 67 3.31 22.58 -7.88
CA GLU A 67 3.33 21.89 -6.60
C GLU A 67 2.15 20.93 -6.45
N LEU A 68 2.38 19.81 -5.76
CA LEU A 68 1.37 18.79 -5.51
C LEU A 68 1.54 18.18 -4.11
N PHE A 69 0.48 18.18 -3.31
CA PHE A 69 0.41 17.40 -2.08
C PHE A 69 -0.33 16.08 -2.35
N ASN A 70 0.24 14.95 -1.93
CA ASN A 70 -0.26 13.60 -2.19
C ASN A 70 -0.33 12.78 -0.89
N PRO A 71 -1.40 12.93 -0.10
CA PRO A 71 -1.63 12.07 1.06
C PRO A 71 -2.16 10.71 0.58
N ARG A 72 -1.65 9.63 1.16
CA ARG A 72 -2.11 8.25 0.90
C ARG A 72 -2.34 7.53 2.22
N LEU A 73 -3.56 7.05 2.42
CA LEU A 73 -3.91 6.15 3.51
C LEU A 73 -4.08 4.75 2.92
N SER A 74 -3.24 3.80 3.31
CA SER A 74 -3.40 2.38 2.97
C SER A 74 -3.93 1.63 4.19
N LEU A 75 -5.01 0.88 4.03
CA LEU A 75 -5.63 0.05 5.06
C LEU A 75 -5.61 -1.41 4.63
N PHE A 76 -5.24 -2.28 5.55
CA PHE A 76 -5.15 -3.71 5.37
C PHE A 76 -6.07 -4.39 6.37
N VAL A 77 -6.82 -5.38 5.90
CA VAL A 77 -7.61 -6.27 6.76
C VAL A 77 -7.14 -7.68 6.54
N ASP A 78 -6.71 -8.32 7.61
CA ASP A 78 -6.31 -9.71 7.67
C ASP A 78 -7.27 -10.46 8.58
N ALA A 79 -7.94 -11.50 8.08
CA ALA A 79 -8.82 -12.33 8.89
C ALA A 79 -8.51 -13.82 8.69
N GLN A 80 -8.41 -14.54 9.80
CA GLN A 80 -8.22 -15.98 9.87
C GLN A 80 -9.41 -16.63 10.58
N LEU A 81 -10.00 -17.64 9.94
CA LEU A 81 -11.09 -18.45 10.47
C LEU A 81 -10.62 -19.91 10.54
N GLY A 82 -10.27 -20.34 11.75
CA GLY A 82 -9.67 -21.64 12.03
C GLY A 82 -8.38 -21.85 11.25
N PRO A 83 -7.99 -23.10 10.95
CA PRO A 83 -6.84 -23.39 10.11
C PRO A 83 -7.14 -23.22 8.60
N ALA A 84 -8.42 -23.13 8.22
CA ALA A 84 -8.84 -23.42 6.86
C ALA A 84 -9.10 -22.20 5.97
N ILE A 85 -9.45 -21.05 6.53
CA ILE A 85 -9.85 -19.88 5.72
C ILE A 85 -9.09 -18.65 6.17
N TYR A 86 -8.48 -17.98 5.20
CA TYR A 86 -7.84 -16.69 5.35
C TYR A 86 -8.42 -15.69 4.35
N VAL A 87 -8.63 -14.45 4.79
CA VAL A 87 -9.14 -13.35 3.98
C VAL A 87 -8.20 -12.17 4.12
N PHE A 88 -7.85 -11.56 3.00
CA PHE A 88 -7.04 -10.35 2.94
C PHE A 88 -7.72 -9.31 2.06
N THR A 89 -7.70 -8.05 2.51
CA THR A 89 -8.09 -6.91 1.66
C THR A 89 -7.16 -5.74 1.88
N GLN A 90 -6.85 -5.01 0.81
CA GLN A 90 -6.14 -3.74 0.83
C GLN A 90 -7.00 -2.65 0.20
N THR A 91 -7.32 -1.61 0.96
CA THR A 91 -8.01 -0.42 0.49
C THR A 91 -7.10 0.80 0.61
N ARG A 92 -7.10 1.68 -0.39
CA ARG A 92 -6.35 2.93 -0.38
C ARG A 92 -7.27 4.13 -0.52
N VAL A 93 -6.93 5.20 0.17
CA VAL A 93 -7.51 6.53 -0.04
C VAL A 93 -6.37 7.46 -0.41
N ASP A 94 -6.28 7.81 -1.69
CA ASP A 94 -5.14 8.56 -2.24
C ASP A 94 -5.53 9.33 -3.51
N ARG A 95 -4.57 10.05 -4.10
CA ARG A 95 -4.78 10.76 -5.37
C ARG A 95 -4.46 9.89 -6.58
N GLY A 96 -4.72 8.58 -6.52
CA GLY A 96 -4.45 7.62 -7.58
C GLY A 96 -3.13 6.85 -7.43
N PHE A 97 -2.93 5.90 -8.35
CA PHE A 97 -1.65 5.18 -8.46
C PHE A 97 -0.54 6.16 -8.81
N ASP A 98 -0.72 6.85 -9.94
CA ASP A 98 0.04 8.03 -10.34
C ASP A 98 -0.56 9.27 -9.67
N PRO A 99 0.21 10.04 -8.88
CA PRO A 99 -0.32 11.22 -8.18
C PRO A 99 -0.93 12.26 -9.13
N THR A 100 -2.16 12.70 -8.83
CA THR A 100 -2.86 13.72 -9.63
C THR A 100 -3.49 14.84 -8.79
N ASP A 101 -3.74 16.00 -9.43
CA ASP A 101 -4.48 17.12 -8.84
C ASP A 101 -6.02 16.94 -8.82
N HIS A 102 -6.55 15.85 -9.37
CA HIS A 102 -7.99 15.58 -9.49
C HIS A 102 -8.73 15.25 -8.18
N GLY A 103 -8.01 15.18 -7.06
CA GLY A 103 -8.59 14.91 -5.74
C GLY A 103 -8.32 13.49 -5.25
N ALA A 104 -8.79 13.19 -4.03
CA ALA A 104 -8.64 11.87 -3.44
C ALA A 104 -9.76 10.92 -3.90
N GLN A 105 -9.40 9.66 -4.11
CA GLN A 105 -10.30 8.56 -4.46
C GLN A 105 -10.09 7.37 -3.52
N ILE A 106 -11.12 6.54 -3.41
CA ILE A 106 -11.07 5.27 -2.67
C ILE A 106 -10.84 4.15 -3.67
N ARG A 107 -9.83 3.32 -3.44
CA ARG A 107 -9.44 2.19 -4.31
C ARG A 107 -9.38 0.90 -3.51
N LEU A 108 -10.08 -0.13 -3.97
CA LEU A 108 -9.91 -1.49 -3.46
C LEU A 108 -8.87 -2.18 -4.34
N ASP A 109 -7.61 -2.10 -3.92
CA ASP A 109 -6.48 -2.54 -4.74
C ASP A 109 -6.34 -4.07 -4.72
N GLU A 110 -6.48 -4.67 -3.55
CA GLU A 110 -6.37 -6.13 -3.38
C GLU A 110 -7.50 -6.68 -2.52
N TYR A 111 -8.01 -7.85 -2.91
CA TYR A 111 -8.91 -8.67 -2.12
C TYR A 111 -8.71 -10.12 -2.50
N ALA A 112 -8.46 -10.98 -1.51
CA ALA A 112 -8.21 -12.39 -1.72
C ALA A 112 -8.81 -13.23 -0.59
N VAL A 113 -9.37 -14.37 -0.97
CA VAL A 113 -9.75 -15.44 -0.05
C VAL A 113 -8.85 -16.62 -0.33
N ARG A 114 -8.22 -17.16 0.71
CA ARG A 114 -7.44 -18.39 0.67
C ARG A 114 -8.15 -19.47 1.48
N VAL A 115 -8.32 -20.62 0.86
CA VAL A 115 -8.83 -21.84 1.50
C VAL A 115 -7.72 -22.88 1.54
N THR A 116 -7.50 -23.43 2.73
CA THR A 116 -6.51 -24.45 3.03
C THR A 116 -7.26 -25.67 3.57
N PRO A 117 -7.67 -26.62 2.71
CA PRO A 117 -8.63 -27.67 3.10
C PRO A 117 -8.11 -28.64 4.17
N TRP A 118 -6.79 -28.82 4.25
CA TRP A 118 -6.13 -29.72 5.20
C TRP A 118 -5.24 -28.94 6.15
N GLU A 119 -5.27 -29.30 7.43
CA GLU A 119 -4.49 -28.63 8.48
C GLU A 119 -2.97 -28.71 8.26
N ASP A 120 -2.50 -29.69 7.49
CA ASP A 120 -1.09 -29.83 7.13
C ASP A 120 -0.66 -28.95 5.95
N GLY A 121 -1.55 -28.11 5.43
CA GLY A 121 -1.22 -27.04 4.49
C GLY A 121 -0.82 -27.52 3.09
N ARG A 122 -1.03 -28.80 2.75
CA ARG A 122 -0.59 -29.40 1.48
C ARG A 122 -1.23 -28.78 0.23
N LEU A 123 -2.38 -28.14 0.37
CA LEU A 123 -3.05 -27.41 -0.70
C LEU A 123 -3.56 -26.08 -0.18
N ASN A 124 -3.28 -25.02 -0.94
CA ASN A 124 -3.83 -23.68 -0.72
C ASN A 124 -4.46 -23.20 -2.02
N LEU A 125 -5.75 -22.89 -1.98
CA LEU A 125 -6.48 -22.32 -3.10
C LEU A 125 -6.77 -20.86 -2.78
N GLN A 126 -6.25 -19.93 -3.58
CA GLN A 126 -6.48 -18.51 -3.41
C GLN A 126 -7.20 -17.93 -4.63
N ALA A 127 -8.23 -17.14 -4.38
CA ALA A 127 -9.03 -16.49 -5.41
C ALA A 127 -9.32 -15.04 -5.03
N GLY A 128 -9.35 -14.15 -6.03
CA GLY A 128 -9.61 -12.72 -5.87
C GLY A 128 -8.80 -11.88 -6.84
N GLN A 129 -8.78 -10.57 -6.60
CA GLN A 129 -7.88 -9.65 -7.27
C GLN A 129 -6.72 -9.37 -6.32
N PHE A 130 -5.53 -9.84 -6.66
CA PHE A 130 -4.36 -9.63 -5.86
C PHE A 130 -3.15 -9.53 -6.75
N SER A 131 -2.11 -8.94 -6.19
CA SER A 131 -0.80 -8.77 -6.78
C SER A 131 -0.25 -10.11 -7.32
N THR A 132 0.26 -10.11 -8.55
CA THR A 132 0.84 -11.31 -9.18
C THR A 132 2.08 -11.82 -8.42
N VAL A 133 2.31 -13.13 -8.45
CA VAL A 133 3.52 -13.75 -7.88
C VAL A 133 4.78 -13.52 -8.71
N VAL A 134 4.64 -12.92 -9.90
CA VAL A 134 5.75 -12.68 -10.83
C VAL A 134 6.28 -11.26 -10.65
N GLY A 135 7.57 -11.15 -10.34
CA GLY A 135 8.27 -9.89 -10.26
C GLY A 135 8.67 -9.48 -8.84
N ASN A 136 9.78 -8.73 -8.73
CA ASN A 136 10.37 -8.34 -7.44
C ASN A 136 9.76 -7.07 -6.83
N TRP A 137 9.06 -6.25 -7.63
CA TRP A 137 8.47 -4.99 -7.13
C TRP A 137 7.13 -5.22 -6.45
N VAL A 138 6.31 -6.10 -7.04
CA VAL A 138 4.97 -6.43 -6.58
C VAL A 138 4.90 -6.81 -5.09
N PRO A 139 5.81 -7.63 -4.51
CA PRO A 139 5.76 -7.92 -3.07
C PRO A 139 6.28 -6.78 -2.18
N ARG A 140 6.78 -5.67 -2.74
CA ARG A 140 7.42 -4.57 -2.00
C ARG A 140 6.81 -3.21 -2.32
N HIS A 141 5.65 -3.16 -2.96
CA HIS A 141 5.06 -1.92 -3.49
C HIS A 141 4.62 -0.90 -2.43
N LEU A 142 4.64 -1.27 -1.15
CA LEU A 142 4.33 -0.38 -0.04
C LEU A 142 5.51 0.57 0.24
N SER A 143 5.20 1.78 0.68
CA SER A 143 6.17 2.85 0.95
C SER A 143 7.26 2.48 1.98
N TRP A 144 6.96 1.54 2.89
CA TRP A 144 7.93 1.05 3.87
C TRP A 144 9.00 0.12 3.29
N GLU A 145 8.68 -0.52 2.17
CA GLU A 145 9.51 -1.55 1.54
C GLU A 145 10.11 -1.06 0.21
N ASN A 146 9.47 -0.08 -0.43
CA ASN A 146 9.94 0.59 -1.62
C ASN A 146 10.29 2.06 -1.31
N PRO A 147 11.58 2.44 -1.37
CA PRO A 147 11.99 3.83 -1.16
C PRO A 147 11.71 4.73 -2.38
N PHE A 148 11.26 4.16 -3.51
CA PHE A 148 10.95 4.93 -4.71
C PHE A 148 9.50 5.40 -4.70
N ILE A 149 9.32 6.61 -5.25
CA ILE A 149 8.03 7.29 -5.35
C ILE A 149 7.06 6.54 -6.29
N ASN A 150 7.59 5.95 -7.38
CA ASN A 150 6.81 5.24 -8.41
C ASN A 150 7.29 3.80 -8.60
N ALA A 151 6.58 3.02 -9.43
CA ALA A 151 7.05 1.70 -9.80
C ALA A 151 8.33 1.80 -10.68
N PRO A 152 9.21 0.78 -10.65
CA PRO A 152 10.35 0.74 -11.55
C PRO A 152 9.90 0.77 -13.02
N LEU A 153 10.71 1.43 -13.87
CA LEU A 153 10.41 1.60 -15.31
C LEU A 153 9.89 0.35 -16.05
N PRO A 154 10.39 -0.88 -15.79
CA PRO A 154 9.86 -2.09 -16.44
C PRO A 154 8.41 -2.46 -16.08
N TYR A 155 7.91 -2.00 -14.93
CA TYR A 155 6.51 -2.20 -14.52
C TYR A 155 5.60 -1.10 -15.05
N GLU A 156 6.14 0.12 -15.21
CA GLU A 156 5.44 1.25 -15.81
C GLU A 156 5.24 1.07 -17.32
N ASN A 157 6.25 0.54 -18.01
CA ASN A 157 6.23 0.32 -19.45
C ASN A 157 6.34 -1.18 -19.73
N VAL A 158 5.24 -1.90 -19.54
CA VAL A 158 5.18 -3.31 -19.94
C VAL A 158 5.29 -3.39 -21.46
N THR A 159 6.47 -3.76 -21.95
CA THR A 159 6.67 -4.05 -23.37
C THR A 159 5.95 -5.37 -23.68
N GLY A 160 4.71 -5.27 -24.14
CA GLY A 160 3.97 -6.42 -24.64
C GLY A 160 4.72 -7.03 -25.82
N ILE A 161 5.23 -8.25 -25.68
CA ILE A 161 5.65 -9.06 -26.82
C ILE A 161 4.37 -9.71 -27.34
N GLU A 162 3.73 -9.07 -28.30
CA GLU A 162 2.63 -9.64 -29.05
C GLU A 162 3.16 -10.36 -30.30
N ASP A 163 2.69 -11.57 -30.54
CA ASP A 163 2.90 -12.21 -31.83
C ASP A 163 2.02 -11.48 -32.86
N LYS A 164 2.63 -10.91 -33.90
CA LYS A 164 1.86 -10.44 -35.05
C LYS A 164 1.30 -11.68 -35.73
N SER A 165 0.07 -12.03 -35.39
CA SER A 165 -0.71 -12.98 -36.20
C SER A 165 -0.60 -12.59 -37.68
N ALA A 166 -0.14 -13.55 -38.48
CA ALA A 166 0.20 -13.41 -39.91
C ALA A 166 -1.04 -13.29 -40.80
#